data_AF-A0A2V5VF25-F1
#
_entry.id   AF-A0A2V5VF25-F1
#
_cell.length_a   1.000
_cell.length_b   1.000
_cell.length_c   1.000
_cell.angle_alpha   90.00
_cell.angle_beta   90.00
_cell.angle_gamma   90.00
#
_symmetry.space_group_name_H-M   'P 1'
#
loop_
_entity.id
_entity.type
_entity.pdbx_description
1 polymer ?
#
loop_
_entity_poly.entity_id
_entity_poly.type
_entity_poly.pdbx_seq_one_letter_code
_entity_poly.pdbx_strand_id
1 'polypeptide(L)'
;MKPRPPHNAVWRNAPARFTGMLCGLATFGQAVGLAAAEHNSSKPPYPPSPVIQGIAWHWDTYTNAAPGSDLWPVTWGADDHLYAAWGDGGGFGGSDSDGRVSMGFARIEGGPENCRGINVNGGKNPESPASFPKKGKTSGIAFVDGTLYASINLQDGPWPAVNHTLAWSADRGATWTKADWLFPKGAAN
;
A
#
# COMPACT_ATOMS: atom_id res chain seq x y z
N MET A 1 -21.38 -29.24 18.94
CA MET A 1 -20.68 -27.94 18.93
C MET A 1 -21.74 -26.84 18.90
N LYS A 2 -21.77 -25.94 19.90
CA LYS A 2 -22.69 -24.79 19.91
C LYS A 2 -22.16 -23.70 18.97
N PRO A 3 -23.01 -23.01 18.19
CA PRO A 3 -22.57 -21.86 17.40
C PRO A 3 -22.23 -20.69 18.33
N ARG A 4 -21.15 -19.99 17.99
CA ARG A 4 -20.66 -18.79 18.68
C ARG A 4 -21.62 -17.62 18.38
N PRO A 5 -22.03 -16.82 19.36
CA PRO A 5 -22.96 -15.71 19.10
C PRO A 5 -22.29 -14.60 18.28
N PRO A 6 -23.04 -13.81 17.51
CA PRO A 6 -22.51 -12.66 16.79
C PRO A 6 -22.03 -11.59 17.77
N HIS A 7 -20.81 -11.09 17.57
CA HIS A 7 -20.30 -9.91 18.26
C HIS A 7 -21.03 -8.68 17.72
N ASN A 8 -22.10 -8.26 18.38
CA ASN A 8 -22.68 -6.94 18.20
C ASN A 8 -21.82 -5.92 18.95
N ALA A 9 -20.72 -5.48 18.35
CA ALA A 9 -20.01 -4.30 18.81
C ALA A 9 -20.82 -3.06 18.38
N VAL A 10 -21.75 -2.63 19.23
CA VAL A 10 -22.42 -1.34 19.09
C VAL A 10 -21.42 -0.26 19.51
N TRP A 11 -20.68 0.29 18.54
CA TRP A 11 -19.91 1.51 18.77
C TRP A 11 -20.86 2.69 18.75
N ARG A 12 -21.31 3.11 19.94
CA ARG A 12 -21.92 4.43 20.11
C ARG A 12 -20.81 5.46 19.91
N ASN A 13 -20.97 6.35 18.94
CA ASN A 13 -20.18 7.59 18.86
C ASN A 13 -20.47 8.43 20.10
N ALA A 14 -19.76 8.17 21.19
CA ALA A 14 -19.66 9.07 22.32
C ALA A 14 -18.39 9.90 22.14
N PRO A 15 -18.47 11.25 22.07
CA PRO A 15 -17.27 12.07 22.14
C PRO A 15 -16.55 11.75 23.45
N ALA A 16 -15.25 11.48 23.37
CA ALA A 16 -14.42 11.14 24.50
C ALA A 16 -14.54 12.22 25.59
N ARG A 17 -15.25 11.89 26.68
CA ARG A 17 -15.22 12.69 27.90
C ARG A 17 -13.96 12.28 28.67
N PHE A 18 -12.92 13.09 28.56
CA PHE A 18 -11.82 13.07 29.50
C PHE A 18 -12.35 13.51 30.87
N THR A 19 -12.62 12.54 31.75
CA THR A 19 -12.87 12.83 33.16
C THR A 19 -11.52 13.07 33.83
N GLY A 20 -11.00 14.28 33.67
CA GLY A 20 -9.94 14.80 34.52
C GLY A 20 -10.49 15.00 35.92
N MET A 21 -9.85 14.36 36.90
CA MET A 21 -10.05 14.57 38.32
C MET A 21 -9.83 16.06 38.64
N LEU A 22 -10.90 16.79 38.98
CA LEU A 22 -10.81 18.17 39.46
C LEU A 22 -10.27 18.17 40.90
N CYS A 23 -9.13 18.82 41.08
CA CYS A 23 -8.74 19.41 42.35
C CYS A 23 -8.82 20.93 42.20
N GLY A 24 -9.63 21.59 43.02
CA GLY A 24 -9.51 23.02 43.34
C GLY A 24 -10.23 24.03 42.43
N LEU A 25 -11.13 24.81 43.05
CA LEU A 25 -11.88 25.97 42.54
C LEU A 25 -11.07 27.03 41.80
N ALA A 26 -11.63 27.58 40.71
CA ALA A 26 -11.93 29.01 40.55
C ALA A 26 -12.74 29.25 39.26
N THR A 27 -13.93 29.84 39.40
CA THR A 27 -14.79 30.29 38.30
C THR A 27 -14.19 31.51 37.60
N PHE A 28 -13.97 31.43 36.29
CA PHE A 28 -13.97 32.59 35.39
C PHE A 28 -14.67 32.21 34.10
N GLY A 29 -15.80 32.87 33.81
CA GLY A 29 -16.55 32.69 32.59
C GLY A 29 -15.77 33.24 31.39
N GLN A 30 -15.55 32.40 30.39
CA GLN A 30 -15.32 32.82 29.01
C GLN A 30 -16.19 31.98 28.11
N ALA A 31 -17.14 32.63 27.44
CA ALA A 31 -17.82 32.05 26.30
C ALA A 31 -16.77 31.89 25.19
N VAL A 32 -16.25 30.67 25.02
CA VAL A 32 -15.44 30.33 23.86
C VAL A 32 -16.39 30.19 22.69
N GLY A 33 -16.54 31.26 21.91
CA GLY A 33 -17.14 31.16 20.58
C GLY A 33 -16.30 30.18 19.77
N LEU A 34 -16.92 29.08 19.31
CA LEU A 34 -16.34 28.28 18.24
C LEU A 34 -16.37 29.13 16.96
N ALA A 35 -15.31 29.91 16.73
CA ALA A 35 -15.01 30.39 15.40
C ALA A 35 -14.59 29.16 14.59
N ALA A 36 -15.47 28.70 13.70
CA ALA A 36 -15.06 27.83 12.62
C ALA A 36 -13.95 28.58 11.86
N ALA A 37 -12.76 27.99 11.77
CA ALA A 37 -11.70 28.56 10.97
C ALA A 37 -12.23 28.74 9.54
N GLU A 38 -12.33 29.98 9.07
CA GLU A 38 -12.64 30.23 7.67
C GLU A 38 -11.52 29.62 6.83
N HIS A 39 -11.85 28.54 6.13
CA HIS A 39 -10.99 27.98 5.13
C HIS A 39 -10.95 29.01 3.99
N ASN A 40 -9.89 29.83 3.95
CA ASN A 40 -9.59 30.69 2.80
C ASN A 40 -9.42 29.77 1.58
N SER A 41 -10.53 29.46 0.89
CA SER A 41 -10.51 28.56 -0.25
C SER A 41 -9.81 29.28 -1.38
N SER A 42 -8.52 29.02 -1.55
CA SER A 42 -7.80 29.41 -2.75
C SER A 42 -8.53 28.78 -3.94
N LYS A 43 -8.85 29.56 -4.97
CA LYS A 43 -9.43 29.03 -6.20
C LYS A 43 -8.50 27.92 -6.73
N PRO A 44 -8.99 26.70 -6.99
CA PRO A 44 -8.12 25.62 -7.46
C PRO A 44 -7.46 26.00 -8.79
N PRO A 45 -6.25 25.49 -9.09
CA PRO A 45 -5.48 25.85 -10.29
C PRO A 45 -6.17 25.43 -11.59
N TYR A 46 -7.18 24.55 -11.51
CA TYR A 46 -7.97 24.06 -12.63
C TYR A 46 -9.47 24.11 -12.29
N PRO A 47 -10.34 24.31 -13.29
CA PRO A 47 -11.78 24.19 -13.08
C PRO A 47 -12.16 22.75 -12.69
N PRO A 48 -13.32 22.56 -12.01
CA PRO A 48 -13.86 21.24 -11.75
C PRO A 48 -13.99 20.41 -13.04
N SER A 49 -13.73 19.10 -12.94
CA SER A 49 -13.88 18.20 -14.08
C SER A 49 -15.35 18.11 -14.50
N PRO A 50 -15.67 18.17 -15.80
CA PRO A 50 -17.03 17.92 -16.28
C PRO A 50 -17.40 16.42 -16.24
N VAL A 51 -16.42 15.52 -16.10
CA VAL A 51 -16.64 14.06 -16.10
C VAL A 51 -16.62 13.47 -14.70
N ILE A 52 -15.68 13.89 -13.85
CA ILE A 52 -15.53 13.38 -12.48
C ILE A 52 -16.02 14.45 -11.50
N GLN A 53 -17.26 14.30 -11.05
CA GLN A 53 -17.94 15.28 -10.20
C GLN A 53 -17.67 15.10 -8.70
N GLY A 54 -17.14 13.94 -8.29
CA GLY A 54 -16.87 13.65 -6.89
C GLY A 54 -16.40 12.22 -6.65
N ILE A 55 -16.14 11.91 -5.38
CA ILE A 55 -15.72 10.60 -4.89
C ILE A 55 -16.58 10.27 -3.66
N ALA A 56 -17.10 9.05 -3.59
CA ALA A 56 -17.79 8.50 -2.42
C ALA A 56 -17.04 7.27 -1.91
N TRP A 57 -16.93 7.13 -0.59
CA TRP A 57 -16.22 6.02 0.06
C TRP A 57 -17.22 5.04 0.68
N HIS A 58 -17.20 3.80 0.23
CA HIS A 58 -18.02 2.70 0.75
C HIS A 58 -17.19 1.84 1.70
N TRP A 59 -17.14 2.23 2.98
CA TRP A 59 -16.31 1.53 3.97
C TRP A 59 -16.79 0.11 4.28
N ASP A 60 -18.06 -0.18 4.01
CA ASP A 60 -18.67 -1.50 4.14
C ASP A 60 -18.11 -2.52 3.14
N THR A 61 -17.47 -2.07 2.05
CA THR A 61 -16.80 -2.93 1.07
C THR A 61 -15.27 -2.96 1.23
N TYR A 62 -14.73 -2.27 2.24
CA TYR A 62 -13.28 -2.24 2.48
C TYR A 62 -12.73 -3.64 2.79
N THR A 63 -11.66 -4.00 2.09
CA THR A 63 -10.91 -5.24 2.32
C THR A 63 -9.42 -4.96 2.45
N ASN A 64 -8.73 -5.77 3.25
CA ASN A 64 -7.28 -5.81 3.33
C ASN A 64 -6.81 -7.23 3.05
N ALA A 65 -6.25 -7.44 1.86
CA ALA A 65 -5.96 -8.77 1.36
C ALA A 65 -4.49 -9.20 1.55
N ALA A 66 -3.61 -8.30 1.99
CA ALA A 66 -2.17 -8.56 2.09
C ALA A 66 -1.54 -7.88 3.33
N PRO A 67 -1.99 -8.22 4.55
CA PRO A 67 -1.50 -7.60 5.77
C PRO A 67 0.03 -7.78 5.94
N GLY A 68 0.71 -6.76 6.44
CA GLY A 68 2.17 -6.76 6.63
C GLY A 68 3.00 -6.43 5.39
N SER A 69 2.38 -6.33 4.22
CA SER A 69 3.07 -5.95 2.98
C SER A 69 2.94 -4.44 2.68
N ASP A 70 3.95 -3.84 2.05
CA ASP A 70 4.08 -2.40 1.80
C ASP A 70 4.47 -2.01 0.35
N LEU A 71 4.59 -0.69 0.11
CA LEU A 71 4.96 0.00 -1.14
C LEU A 71 3.96 -0.04 -2.30
N TRP A 72 3.46 -1.22 -2.69
CA TRP A 72 2.43 -1.41 -3.72
C TRP A 72 2.53 -0.54 -5.00
N PRO A 73 3.68 -0.40 -5.70
CA PRO A 73 3.66 0.15 -7.05
C PRO A 73 2.91 -0.80 -7.99
N VAL A 74 2.09 -0.23 -8.87
CA VAL A 74 1.17 -0.95 -9.75
C VAL A 74 1.28 -0.47 -11.20
N THR A 75 1.11 -1.38 -12.16
CA THR A 75 1.01 -1.08 -13.60
C THR A 75 -0.01 -1.99 -14.27
N TRP A 76 -0.58 -1.56 -15.40
CA TRP A 76 -1.45 -2.40 -16.23
C TRP A 76 -0.62 -3.32 -17.12
N GLY A 77 -0.98 -4.60 -17.17
CA GLY A 77 -0.52 -5.53 -18.20
C GLY A 77 -1.39 -5.47 -19.46
N ALA A 78 -0.88 -6.02 -20.56
CA ALA A 78 -1.61 -6.12 -21.83
C ALA A 78 -2.75 -7.17 -21.80
N ASP A 79 -2.82 -7.97 -20.73
CA ASP A 79 -3.80 -9.03 -20.49
C ASP A 79 -4.98 -8.58 -19.60
N ASP A 80 -5.20 -7.28 -19.48
CA ASP A 80 -6.27 -6.67 -18.64
C ASP A 80 -6.13 -7.02 -17.14
N HIS A 81 -4.92 -7.34 -16.71
CA HIS A 81 -4.58 -7.52 -15.31
C HIS A 81 -3.71 -6.37 -14.80
N LEU A 82 -3.84 -6.05 -13.51
CA LEU A 82 -2.91 -5.17 -12.82
C LEU A 82 -1.75 -6.00 -12.27
N TYR A 83 -0.53 -5.58 -12.54
CA TYR A 83 0.66 -6.15 -11.91
C TYR A 83 1.08 -5.22 -10.79
N ALA A 84 1.38 -5.79 -9.64
CA ALA A 84 1.82 -5.06 -8.47
C ALA A 84 3.08 -5.70 -7.91
N ALA A 85 3.92 -4.89 -7.29
CA ALA A 85 4.97 -5.39 -6.44
C ALA A 85 4.72 -4.95 -5.00
N TRP A 86 5.27 -5.65 -4.02
CA TRP A 86 5.23 -5.24 -2.61
C TRP A 86 6.57 -5.47 -1.95
N GLY A 87 6.83 -4.70 -0.89
CA GLY A 87 7.89 -4.98 0.04
C GLY A 87 7.34 -5.62 1.31
N ASP A 88 8.16 -6.45 1.96
CA ASP A 88 7.86 -7.07 3.26
C ASP A 88 6.55 -7.89 3.30
N GLY A 89 6.38 -8.76 4.29
CA GLY A 89 5.17 -9.57 4.40
C GLY A 89 4.98 -10.63 3.29
N GLY A 90 3.81 -11.24 3.32
CA GLY A 90 3.48 -12.44 2.54
C GLY A 90 2.64 -12.20 1.28
N GLY A 91 2.39 -10.95 0.89
CA GLY A 91 1.49 -10.63 -0.22
C GLY A 91 0.06 -11.10 0.04
N PHE A 92 -0.68 -11.41 -1.03
CA PHE A 92 -2.09 -11.81 -0.94
C PHE A 92 -2.28 -13.09 -0.12
N GLY A 93 -3.19 -13.06 0.85
CA GLY A 93 -3.48 -14.18 1.75
C GLY A 93 -2.34 -14.56 2.71
N GLY A 94 -1.23 -13.82 2.69
CA GLY A 94 -0.11 -13.96 3.62
C GLY A 94 -0.18 -12.96 4.77
N SER A 95 0.91 -12.88 5.52
CA SER A 95 1.07 -11.91 6.62
C SER A 95 2.53 -11.56 6.85
N ASP A 96 2.82 -10.77 7.89
CA ASP A 96 4.19 -10.54 8.34
C ASP A 96 4.94 -11.81 8.76
N SER A 97 4.23 -12.87 9.13
CA SER A 97 4.81 -14.13 9.62
C SER A 97 4.50 -15.34 8.73
N ASP A 98 3.72 -15.16 7.66
CA ASP A 98 3.28 -16.24 6.78
C ASP A 98 3.54 -15.90 5.32
N GLY A 99 4.49 -16.62 4.70
CA GLY A 99 4.95 -16.35 3.33
C GLY A 99 5.89 -15.14 3.21
N ARG A 100 6.43 -14.61 4.33
CA ARG A 100 7.22 -13.37 4.35
C ARG A 100 8.41 -13.41 3.39
N VAL A 101 8.50 -12.42 2.52
CA VAL A 101 9.68 -12.12 1.69
C VAL A 101 10.01 -10.63 1.76
N SER A 102 11.24 -10.26 1.44
CA SER A 102 11.63 -8.84 1.42
C SER A 102 10.94 -8.06 0.30
N MET A 103 10.75 -8.69 -0.86
CA MET A 103 10.02 -8.14 -1.99
C MET A 103 9.39 -9.26 -2.84
N GLY A 104 8.16 -9.04 -3.30
CA GLY A 104 7.41 -9.97 -4.16
C GLY A 104 6.62 -9.26 -5.26
N PHE A 105 6.04 -10.03 -6.17
CA PHE A 105 5.28 -9.55 -7.32
C PHE A 105 3.98 -10.35 -7.51
N ALA A 106 2.90 -9.67 -7.89
CA ALA A 106 1.54 -10.19 -7.95
C ALA A 106 0.85 -9.71 -9.21
N ARG A 107 -0.17 -10.47 -9.54
CA ARG A 107 -1.19 -10.13 -10.52
C ARG A 107 -2.51 -9.96 -9.77
N ILE A 108 -3.22 -8.90 -10.10
CA ILE A 108 -4.54 -8.59 -9.60
C ILE A 108 -5.49 -8.69 -10.79
N GLU A 109 -6.46 -9.57 -10.68
CA GLU A 109 -7.38 -9.93 -11.74
C GLU A 109 -8.82 -9.52 -11.36
N GLY A 110 -9.65 -9.26 -12.36
CA GLY A 110 -11.05 -8.87 -12.16
C GLY A 110 -11.24 -7.38 -11.88
N GLY A 111 -12.50 -6.99 -11.75
CA GLY A 111 -12.89 -5.61 -11.45
C GLY A 111 -13.00 -5.36 -9.94
N PRO A 112 -13.33 -4.12 -9.52
CA PRO A 112 -13.43 -3.75 -8.11
C PRO A 112 -14.34 -4.66 -7.26
N GLU A 113 -15.42 -5.19 -7.85
CA GLU A 113 -16.43 -6.04 -7.19
C GLU A 113 -15.96 -7.49 -6.97
N ASN A 114 -15.02 -7.98 -7.79
CA ASN A 114 -14.59 -9.39 -7.80
C ASN A 114 -13.07 -9.55 -7.93
N CYS A 115 -12.34 -8.55 -7.43
CA CYS A 115 -10.89 -8.47 -7.47
C CYS A 115 -10.23 -9.67 -6.77
N ARG A 116 -9.26 -10.29 -7.43
CA ARG A 116 -8.46 -11.39 -6.91
C ARG A 116 -6.98 -11.11 -7.07
N GLY A 117 -6.26 -11.05 -5.95
CA GLY A 117 -4.81 -10.98 -5.95
C GLY A 117 -4.16 -12.36 -5.93
N ILE A 118 -3.13 -12.54 -6.75
CA ILE A 118 -2.36 -13.77 -6.89
C ILE A 118 -0.88 -13.43 -6.75
N ASN A 119 -0.20 -14.10 -5.82
CA ASN A 119 1.24 -13.97 -5.66
C ASN A 119 1.95 -14.70 -6.81
N VAL A 120 2.53 -13.95 -7.74
CA VAL A 120 3.23 -14.51 -8.92
C VAL A 120 4.66 -14.91 -8.54
N ASN A 121 5.38 -14.07 -7.81
CA ASN A 121 6.76 -14.33 -7.38
C ASN A 121 6.95 -13.97 -5.91
N GLY A 122 7.23 -14.99 -5.09
CA GLY A 122 7.36 -14.84 -3.63
C GLY A 122 6.03 -14.56 -2.92
N GLY A 123 6.04 -14.56 -1.58
CA GLY A 123 4.82 -14.45 -0.77
C GLY A 123 4.25 -15.80 -0.35
N LYS A 124 2.99 -15.80 0.10
CA LYS A 124 2.22 -16.99 0.49
C LYS A 124 1.75 -17.73 -0.76
N ASN A 125 2.02 -19.03 -0.84
CA ASN A 125 1.59 -19.92 -1.92
C ASN A 125 1.81 -19.34 -3.34
N PRO A 126 3.04 -18.90 -3.68
CA PRO A 126 3.26 -18.19 -4.93
C PRO A 126 3.29 -19.14 -6.14
N GLU A 127 2.98 -18.62 -7.33
CA GLU A 127 3.15 -19.36 -8.59
C GLU A 127 4.63 -19.68 -8.85
N SER A 128 5.54 -18.77 -8.48
CA SER A 128 6.99 -18.93 -8.61
C SER A 128 7.75 -18.56 -7.33
N PRO A 129 8.91 -19.19 -7.06
CA PRO A 129 9.76 -18.84 -5.92
C PRO A 129 10.20 -17.38 -5.93
N ALA A 130 10.44 -16.82 -4.74
CA ALA A 130 10.86 -15.43 -4.59
C ALA A 130 12.22 -15.16 -5.25
N SER A 131 12.28 -14.18 -6.14
CA SER A 131 13.52 -13.68 -6.74
C SER A 131 14.31 -12.78 -5.77
N PHE A 132 13.63 -12.19 -4.79
CA PHE A 132 14.19 -11.24 -3.82
C PHE A 132 13.80 -11.58 -2.37
N PRO A 133 14.15 -12.79 -1.87
CA PRO A 133 13.61 -13.29 -0.60
C PRO A 133 14.11 -12.50 0.62
N LYS A 134 15.34 -11.99 0.58
CA LYS A 134 16.04 -11.46 1.77
C LYS A 134 16.27 -9.95 1.78
N LYS A 135 16.30 -9.34 0.60
CA LYS A 135 16.58 -7.91 0.44
C LYS A 135 16.02 -7.40 -0.88
N GLY A 136 15.74 -6.11 -0.91
CA GLY A 136 15.31 -5.40 -2.09
C GLY A 136 14.01 -4.66 -1.84
N LYS A 137 13.84 -3.50 -2.47
CA LYS A 137 12.58 -2.77 -2.53
C LYS A 137 12.37 -2.22 -3.91
N THR A 138 11.13 -2.11 -4.35
CA THR A 138 10.81 -1.49 -5.63
C THR A 138 10.02 -0.21 -5.42
N SER A 139 10.45 0.84 -6.11
CA SER A 139 9.78 2.14 -6.12
C SER A 139 8.82 2.31 -7.29
N GLY A 140 8.88 1.42 -8.28
CA GLY A 140 8.12 1.57 -9.51
C GLY A 140 8.26 0.36 -10.42
N ILE A 141 7.16 0.07 -11.12
CA ILE A 141 7.09 -0.99 -12.13
C ILE A 141 6.36 -0.47 -13.38
N ALA A 142 6.69 -1.03 -14.53
CA ALA A 142 6.05 -0.70 -15.81
C ALA A 142 5.94 -1.95 -16.68
N PHE A 143 4.77 -2.20 -17.26
CA PHE A 143 4.59 -3.26 -18.23
C PHE A 143 4.63 -2.67 -19.65
N VAL A 144 5.61 -3.06 -20.45
CA VAL A 144 5.81 -2.54 -21.80
C VAL A 144 6.15 -3.69 -22.74
N ASP A 145 5.39 -3.81 -23.83
CA ASP A 145 5.61 -4.78 -24.91
C ASP A 145 5.87 -6.21 -24.42
N GLY A 146 5.01 -6.70 -23.52
CA GLY A 146 5.12 -8.07 -23.00
C GLY A 146 6.13 -8.25 -21.86
N THR A 147 6.87 -7.21 -21.48
CA THR A 147 7.91 -7.27 -20.44
C THR A 147 7.55 -6.39 -19.25
N LEU A 148 7.64 -6.95 -18.05
CA LEU A 148 7.46 -6.21 -16.80
C LEU A 148 8.82 -5.73 -16.29
N TYR A 149 8.99 -4.43 -16.16
CA TYR A 149 10.19 -3.78 -15.64
C TYR A 149 9.97 -3.30 -14.21
N ALA A 150 11.03 -3.30 -13.40
CA ALA A 150 11.02 -2.78 -12.04
C ALA A 150 12.34 -2.06 -11.71
N SER A 151 12.23 -0.91 -11.05
CA SER A 151 13.38 -0.24 -10.43
C SER A 151 13.61 -0.81 -9.03
N ILE A 152 14.75 -1.48 -8.80
CA ILE A 152 15.02 -2.17 -7.54
C ILE A 152 16.08 -1.41 -6.74
N ASN A 153 15.72 -0.92 -5.56
CA ASN A 153 16.66 -0.61 -4.48
C ASN A 153 17.24 -1.92 -3.95
N LEU A 154 18.56 -2.10 -4.02
CA LEU A 154 19.22 -3.35 -3.66
C LEU A 154 19.35 -3.59 -2.15
N GLN A 155 19.11 -2.56 -1.33
CA GLN A 155 19.33 -2.56 0.12
C GLN A 155 20.70 -3.16 0.49
N ASP A 156 21.75 -2.72 -0.21
CA ASP A 156 23.13 -3.20 -0.09
C ASP A 156 24.03 -2.28 0.75
N GLY A 157 23.43 -1.33 1.47
CA GLY A 157 24.09 -0.37 2.34
C GLY A 157 23.10 0.33 3.27
N PRO A 158 23.58 1.22 4.16
CA PRO A 158 22.70 2.05 5.00
C PRO A 158 21.96 3.06 4.12
N TRP A 159 20.69 3.31 4.39
CA TRP A 159 19.94 4.36 3.70
C TRP A 159 20.52 5.76 4.03
N PRO A 160 20.66 6.68 3.06
CA PRO A 160 20.30 6.57 1.64
C PRO A 160 21.41 6.03 0.72
N ALA A 161 22.54 5.59 1.26
CA ALA A 161 23.70 5.11 0.52
C ALA A 161 23.54 3.66 -0.01
N VAL A 162 22.52 3.44 -0.85
CA VAL A 162 22.19 2.15 -1.48
C VAL A 162 22.24 2.26 -2.99
N ASN A 163 22.60 1.17 -3.67
CA ASN A 163 22.53 1.11 -5.12
C ASN A 163 21.12 0.73 -5.58
N HIS A 164 20.78 1.16 -6.79
CA HIS A 164 19.59 0.70 -7.49
C HIS A 164 19.98 -0.03 -8.78
N THR A 165 19.11 -0.89 -9.29
CA THR A 165 19.26 -1.54 -10.59
C THR A 165 17.91 -1.61 -11.30
N LEU A 166 17.96 -1.81 -12.61
CA LEU A 166 16.78 -2.22 -13.38
C LEU A 166 16.67 -3.75 -13.33
N ALA A 167 15.47 -4.25 -13.10
CA ALA A 167 15.16 -5.66 -13.30
C ALA A 167 13.99 -5.81 -14.27
N TRP A 168 13.90 -6.92 -14.97
CA TRP A 168 12.79 -7.22 -15.86
C TRP A 168 12.40 -8.69 -15.82
N SER A 169 11.15 -8.94 -16.18
CA SER A 169 10.54 -10.24 -16.34
C SER A 169 9.86 -10.32 -17.70
N ALA A 170 10.22 -11.32 -18.49
CA ALA A 170 9.60 -11.61 -19.79
C ALA A 170 8.44 -12.62 -19.67
N ASP A 171 8.13 -13.05 -18.44
CA ASP A 171 7.15 -14.09 -18.12
C ASP A 171 6.16 -13.63 -17.05
N ARG A 172 5.67 -12.39 -17.21
CA ARG A 172 4.61 -11.79 -16.38
C ARG A 172 4.93 -11.75 -14.88
N GLY A 173 6.19 -11.54 -14.54
CA GLY A 173 6.66 -11.42 -13.17
C GLY A 173 7.09 -12.74 -12.52
N ALA A 174 7.03 -13.88 -13.22
CA ALA A 174 7.36 -15.20 -12.66
C ALA A 174 8.85 -15.34 -12.37
N THR A 175 9.72 -14.93 -13.30
CA THR A 175 11.18 -14.89 -13.12
C THR A 175 11.75 -13.53 -13.47
N TRP A 176 12.85 -13.16 -12.81
CA TRP A 176 13.44 -11.82 -12.93
C TRP A 176 14.92 -11.87 -13.28
N THR A 177 15.30 -11.07 -14.28
CA THR A 177 16.69 -10.79 -14.63
C THR A 177 17.02 -9.37 -14.17
N LYS A 178 18.22 -9.17 -13.61
CA LYS A 178 18.73 -7.83 -13.26
C LYS A 178 19.67 -7.35 -14.35
N ALA A 179 19.74 -6.04 -14.54
CA ALA A 179 20.81 -5.44 -15.30
C ALA A 179 22.17 -5.72 -14.66
N ASP A 180 23.19 -5.88 -15.49
CA ASP A 180 24.58 -6.04 -15.04
C ASP A 180 25.20 -4.69 -14.60
N TRP A 181 24.47 -3.59 -14.79
CA TRP A 181 24.84 -2.25 -14.37
C TRP A 181 23.94 -1.74 -13.24
N LEU A 182 24.41 -0.71 -12.53
CA LEU A 182 23.75 -0.11 -11.37
C LEU A 182 23.54 1.39 -11.58
N PHE A 183 22.48 1.92 -10.97
CA PHE A 183 22.43 3.32 -10.57
C PHE A 183 23.17 3.41 -9.23
N PRO A 184 24.36 4.02 -9.19
CA PRO A 184 25.18 4.02 -8.00
C PRO A 184 24.53 4.84 -6.89
N LYS A 185 24.78 4.43 -5.65
CA LYS A 185 24.44 5.22 -4.47
C LYS A 185 24.90 6.67 -4.64
N GLY A 186 24.03 7.61 -4.30
CA GLY A 186 24.38 9.04 -4.33
C GLY A 186 25.53 9.32 -3.35
N ALA A 187 26.49 10.14 -3.77
CA ALA A 187 27.28 10.89 -2.80
C ALA A 187 26.31 11.87 -2.13
N ALA A 188 26.30 11.96 -0.81
CA ALA A 188 25.46 12.93 -0.11
C ALA A 188 25.65 14.32 -0.76
N ASN A 189 24.54 14.96 -1.14
CA ASN A 189 24.55 16.35 -1.61
C ASN A 189 25.03 17.29 -0.50
#